data_AF-A0A6V7JHK7-F1
#
_entry.id   AF-A0A6V7JHK7-F1
#
_cell.length_a   1.000
_cell.length_b   1.000
_cell.length_c   1.000
_cell.angle_alpha   90.00
_cell.angle_beta   90.00
_cell.angle_gamma   90.00
#
_symmetry.space_group_name_H-M   'P 1'
#
loop_
_entity.id
_entity.type
_entity.pdbx_description
1 polymer ?
#
loop_
_entity_poly.entity_id
_entity_poly.type
_entity_poly.pdbx_seq_one_letter_code
_entity_poly.pdbx_strand_id
1 'polypeptide(L)'
;VNHLQGEQHQYQKTIESLDKDVVDLKSEISERDAAIQDKEKIIYDLKRSNQELEKYKFVLNYKINELKDQIEPKDDEIKELKDKLQQMEEQLISLDDYNKRLQIDISDMHDKLTGVKREVQAELRKNRNNQLLIKKIQKDIADAAGVIQESHALKVAVKNLYNKYSNDEELEKTRQADLDVQCELLRQRDHLERTIASLRKSKSARK
;
A
#
# COMPACT_ATOMS: atom_id res chain seq x y z
N VAL A 1 -34.14 -81.47 101.42
CA VAL A 1 -35.37 -80.85 100.87
C VAL A 1 -35.15 -79.37 100.58
N ASN A 2 -34.76 -78.54 101.56
CA ASN A 2 -34.54 -77.09 101.35
C ASN A 2 -33.42 -76.74 100.34
N HIS A 3 -32.32 -77.50 100.27
CA HIS A 3 -31.21 -77.23 99.33
C HIS A 3 -31.61 -77.50 97.87
N LEU A 4 -32.29 -78.63 97.60
CA LEU A 4 -32.83 -78.95 96.27
C LEU A 4 -33.88 -77.93 95.81
N GLN A 5 -34.72 -77.41 96.72
CA GLN A 5 -35.67 -76.34 96.40
C GLN A 5 -34.97 -75.02 96.04
N GLY A 6 -33.82 -74.71 96.67
CA GLY A 6 -33.01 -73.53 96.35
C GLY A 6 -32.35 -73.62 94.97
N GLU A 7 -31.78 -74.78 94.63
CA GLU A 7 -31.19 -75.03 93.30
C GLU A 7 -32.26 -75.03 92.21
N GLN A 8 -33.41 -75.67 92.45
CA GLN A 8 -34.55 -75.63 91.51
C GLN A 8 -35.02 -74.20 91.24
N HIS A 9 -35.06 -73.34 92.28
CA HIS A 9 -35.41 -71.94 92.13
C HIS A 9 -34.34 -71.13 91.36
N GLN A 10 -33.06 -71.47 91.50
CA GLN A 10 -31.99 -70.87 90.70
C GLN A 10 -32.08 -71.27 89.23
N TYR A 11 -32.25 -72.55 88.93
CA TYR A 11 -32.43 -73.02 87.55
C TYR A 11 -33.66 -72.40 86.89
N GLN A 12 -34.77 -72.26 87.63
CA GLN A 12 -35.97 -71.59 87.13
C GLN A 12 -35.71 -70.12 86.75
N LYS A 13 -34.97 -69.37 87.57
CA LYS A 13 -34.56 -68.00 87.24
C LYS A 13 -33.63 -67.92 86.04
N THR A 14 -32.71 -68.87 85.90
CA THR A 14 -31.82 -68.93 84.74
C THR A 14 -32.58 -69.22 83.45
N ILE A 15 -33.56 -70.13 83.50
CA ILE A 15 -34.45 -70.42 82.37
C ILE A 15 -35.24 -69.17 81.98
N GLU A 16 -35.85 -68.47 82.95
CA GLU A 16 -36.58 -67.23 82.70
C GLU A 16 -35.70 -66.12 82.10
N SER A 17 -34.45 -66.01 82.54
CA SER A 17 -33.48 -65.08 81.96
C SER A 17 -33.12 -65.44 80.52
N LEU A 18 -32.82 -66.71 80.25
CA LEU A 18 -32.46 -67.18 78.90
C LEU A 18 -33.65 -67.08 77.94
N ASP A 19 -34.87 -67.36 78.40
CA ASP A 19 -36.09 -67.17 77.60
C ASP A 19 -36.28 -65.69 77.23
N LYS A 20 -35.99 -64.78 78.16
CA LYS A 20 -36.00 -63.34 77.87
C LYS A 20 -34.93 -62.96 76.86
N ASP A 21 -33.70 -63.43 77.03
CA ASP A 21 -32.61 -63.16 76.08
C ASP A 21 -32.92 -63.70 74.68
N VAL A 22 -33.59 -64.86 74.58
CA VAL A 22 -34.05 -65.43 73.30
C VAL A 22 -35.10 -64.53 72.65
N VAL A 23 -36.03 -63.95 73.42
CA VAL A 23 -37.02 -63.01 72.89
C VAL A 23 -36.35 -61.72 72.41
N ASP A 24 -35.44 -61.17 73.20
CA ASP A 24 -34.71 -59.94 72.87
C ASP A 24 -33.85 -60.13 71.60
N LEU A 25 -33.11 -61.25 71.49
CA LEU A 25 -32.33 -61.60 70.30
C LEU A 25 -33.21 -61.81 69.06
N LYS A 26 -34.40 -62.40 69.21
CA LYS A 26 -35.36 -62.53 68.09
C LYS A 26 -35.86 -61.17 67.63
N SER A 27 -36.12 -60.24 68.56
CA SER A 27 -36.49 -58.86 68.22
C SER A 27 -35.36 -58.17 67.46
N GLU A 28 -34.11 -58.29 67.93
CA GLU A 28 -32.95 -57.70 67.28
C GLU A 28 -32.72 -58.28 65.87
N ILE A 29 -32.88 -59.58 65.69
CA ILE A 29 -32.83 -60.22 64.36
C ILE A 29 -33.90 -59.61 63.45
N SER A 30 -35.15 -59.48 63.93
CA SER A 30 -36.23 -58.90 63.14
C SER A 30 -35.97 -57.44 62.74
N GLU A 31 -35.38 -56.63 63.64
CA GLU A 31 -35.01 -55.25 63.35
C GLU A 31 -33.87 -55.17 62.32
N ARG A 32 -32.86 -56.04 62.45
CA ARG A 32 -31.76 -56.14 61.49
C ARG A 32 -32.24 -56.58 60.11
N ASP A 33 -33.15 -57.55 60.05
CA ASP A 33 -33.75 -58.01 58.80
C ASP A 33 -34.53 -56.88 58.10
N ALA A 34 -35.30 -56.09 58.85
CA ALA A 34 -35.97 -54.91 58.32
C ALA A 34 -34.98 -53.88 57.76
N ALA A 35 -33.90 -53.60 58.50
CA ALA A 35 -32.85 -52.67 58.05
C ALA A 35 -32.09 -53.18 56.81
N ILE A 36 -31.88 -54.50 56.70
CA ILE A 36 -31.30 -55.12 55.50
C ILE A 36 -32.23 -54.91 54.31
N GLN A 37 -33.53 -55.15 54.48
CA GLN A 37 -34.53 -55.01 53.42
C GLN A 37 -34.60 -53.57 52.88
N ASP A 38 -34.53 -52.57 53.77
CA ASP A 38 -34.47 -51.15 53.38
C ASP A 38 -33.20 -50.83 52.58
N LYS A 39 -32.04 -51.34 53.01
CA LYS A 39 -30.77 -51.15 52.28
C LYS A 39 -30.78 -51.85 50.93
N GLU A 40 -31.35 -53.04 50.82
CA GLU A 40 -31.50 -53.76 49.55
C GLU A 40 -32.36 -52.97 48.56
N LYS A 41 -33.44 -52.34 49.04
CA LYS A 41 -34.27 -51.46 48.22
C LYS A 41 -33.50 -50.25 47.71
N ILE A 42 -32.72 -49.59 48.56
CA ILE A 42 -31.87 -48.47 48.15
C ILE A 42 -30.83 -48.91 47.10
N ILE A 43 -30.20 -50.07 47.30
CA ILE A 43 -29.24 -50.64 46.34
C ILE A 43 -29.91 -50.90 44.98
N TYR A 44 -31.14 -51.42 44.99
CA TYR A 44 -31.91 -51.66 43.77
C TYR A 44 -32.19 -50.34 43.01
N ASP A 45 -32.66 -49.32 43.72
CA ASP A 45 -32.95 -48.01 43.12
C ASP A 45 -31.68 -47.34 42.57
N LEU A 46 -30.57 -47.42 43.30
CA LEU A 46 -29.27 -46.92 42.84
C LEU A 46 -28.77 -47.66 41.60
N LYS A 47 -28.89 -48.99 41.55
CA LYS A 47 -28.53 -49.78 40.36
C LYS A 47 -29.36 -49.38 39.15
N ARG A 48 -30.66 -49.17 39.34
CA ARG A 48 -31.55 -48.69 38.27
C ARG A 48 -31.15 -47.30 37.78
N SER A 49 -30.91 -46.36 38.68
CA SER A 49 -30.45 -45.02 38.33
C SER A 49 -29.10 -45.05 37.59
N ASN A 50 -28.17 -45.91 38.01
CA ASN A 50 -26.88 -46.07 37.34
C ASN A 50 -27.04 -46.59 35.89
N GLN A 51 -27.95 -47.53 35.64
CA GLN A 51 -28.26 -47.99 34.28
C GLN A 51 -28.87 -46.89 33.41
N GLU A 52 -29.70 -46.02 33.99
CA GLU A 52 -30.23 -44.86 33.27
C GLU A 52 -29.13 -43.87 32.92
N LEU A 53 -28.20 -43.59 33.85
CA LEU A 53 -27.02 -42.76 33.61
C LEU A 53 -26.11 -43.33 32.50
N GLU A 54 -25.92 -44.64 32.44
CA GLU A 54 -25.17 -45.29 31.35
C GLU A 54 -25.82 -45.05 29.99
N LYS A 55 -27.17 -45.12 29.92
CA LYS A 55 -27.91 -44.80 28.69
C LYS A 55 -27.74 -43.33 28.30
N TYR A 56 -27.84 -42.41 29.26
CA TYR A 56 -27.60 -40.99 28.99
C TYR A 56 -26.18 -40.74 28.48
N LYS A 57 -25.18 -41.37 29.09
CA LYS A 57 -23.78 -41.29 28.65
C LYS A 57 -23.62 -41.78 27.21
N PHE A 58 -24.28 -42.87 26.85
CA PHE A 58 -24.24 -43.40 25.48
C PHE A 58 -24.84 -42.40 24.47
N VAL A 59 -26.02 -41.85 24.76
CA VAL A 59 -26.68 -40.86 23.89
C VAL A 59 -25.83 -39.59 23.75
N LEU A 60 -25.26 -39.10 24.85
CA LEU A 60 -24.39 -37.92 24.83
C LEU A 60 -23.11 -38.17 24.01
N ASN A 61 -22.47 -39.33 24.17
CA ASN A 61 -21.31 -39.69 23.35
C ASN A 61 -21.65 -39.75 21.86
N TYR A 62 -22.79 -40.35 21.51
CA TYR A 62 -23.26 -40.35 20.13
C TYR A 62 -23.44 -38.92 19.61
N LYS A 63 -24.06 -38.04 20.41
CA LYS A 63 -24.26 -36.64 20.01
C LYS A 63 -22.96 -35.87 19.86
N ILE A 64 -21.98 -36.11 20.72
CA ILE A 64 -20.64 -35.52 20.61
C ILE A 64 -19.98 -35.93 19.30
N ASN A 65 -20.02 -37.22 18.95
CA ASN A 65 -19.42 -37.70 17.71
C ASN A 65 -20.13 -37.14 16.48
N GLU A 66 -21.47 -37.15 16.47
CA GLU A 66 -22.25 -36.56 15.38
C GLU A 66 -21.93 -35.06 15.17
N LEU A 67 -21.75 -34.30 16.26
CA LEU A 67 -21.37 -32.89 16.17
C LEU A 67 -19.92 -32.71 15.68
N LYS A 68 -19.00 -33.58 16.11
CA LYS A 68 -17.61 -33.57 15.61
C LYS A 68 -17.55 -33.84 14.11
N ASP A 69 -18.27 -34.85 13.65
CA ASP A 69 -18.35 -35.23 12.23
C ASP A 69 -18.94 -34.10 11.36
N GLN A 70 -19.72 -33.19 11.94
CA GLN A 70 -20.23 -31.99 11.26
C GLN A 70 -19.27 -30.79 11.31
N ILE A 71 -18.43 -30.69 12.34
CA ILE A 71 -17.50 -29.58 12.54
C ILE A 71 -16.25 -29.78 11.68
N GLU A 72 -15.69 -30.99 11.67
CA GLU A 72 -14.46 -31.32 10.93
C GLU A 72 -14.48 -30.88 9.45
N PRO A 73 -15.51 -31.23 8.63
CA PRO A 73 -15.54 -30.79 7.23
C PRO A 73 -15.69 -29.27 7.07
N LYS A 74 -16.33 -28.58 8.03
CA LYS A 74 -16.45 -27.12 8.01
C LYS A 74 -15.12 -26.46 8.35
N ASP A 75 -14.36 -27.01 9.28
CA ASP A 75 -13.03 -26.51 9.61
C ASP A 75 -12.07 -26.70 8.43
N ASP A 76 -12.17 -27.82 7.71
CA ASP A 76 -11.41 -28.06 6.48
C ASP A 76 -11.81 -27.06 5.38
N GLU A 77 -13.10 -26.83 5.14
CA GLU A 77 -13.58 -25.83 4.18
C GLU A 77 -13.09 -24.40 4.54
N ILE A 78 -13.15 -24.03 5.83
CA ILE A 78 -12.64 -22.75 6.31
C ILE A 78 -11.15 -22.62 6.03
N LYS A 79 -10.38 -23.70 6.20
CA LYS A 79 -8.94 -23.71 5.95
C LYS A 79 -8.65 -23.54 4.45
N GLU A 80 -9.33 -24.27 3.58
CA GLU A 80 -9.18 -24.12 2.13
C GLU A 80 -9.53 -22.70 1.66
N LEU A 81 -10.62 -22.11 2.19
CA LEU A 81 -11.02 -20.75 1.87
C LEU A 81 -9.98 -19.72 2.35
N LYS A 82 -9.35 -19.92 3.51
CA LYS A 82 -8.27 -19.07 3.99
C LYS A 82 -7.04 -19.14 3.09
N ASP A 83 -6.64 -20.35 2.68
CA ASP A 83 -5.50 -20.53 1.77
C ASP A 83 -5.76 -19.87 0.41
N LYS A 84 -7.00 -19.98 -0.09
CA LYS A 84 -7.42 -19.31 -1.33
C LYS A 84 -7.41 -17.79 -1.20
N LEU A 85 -7.89 -17.24 -0.07
CA LEU A 85 -7.84 -15.81 0.20
C LEU A 85 -6.39 -15.30 0.21
N GLN A 86 -5.49 -16.00 0.88
CA GLN A 86 -4.08 -15.63 0.91
C GLN A 86 -3.46 -15.61 -0.50
N GLN A 87 -3.72 -16.63 -1.32
CA GLN A 87 -3.24 -16.65 -2.71
C GLN A 87 -3.81 -15.49 -3.54
N MET A 88 -5.08 -15.14 -3.34
CA MET A 88 -5.69 -14.00 -4.03
C MET A 88 -5.09 -12.66 -3.57
N GLU A 89 -4.77 -12.51 -2.28
CA GLU A 89 -4.09 -11.32 -1.75
C GLU A 89 -2.69 -11.16 -2.35
N GLU A 90 -1.91 -12.25 -2.42
CA GLU A 90 -0.59 -12.26 -3.06
C GLU A 90 -0.68 -11.87 -4.55
N GLN A 91 -1.66 -12.42 -5.27
CA GLN A 91 -1.92 -12.04 -6.66
C GLN A 91 -2.28 -10.55 -6.79
N LEU A 92 -3.11 -10.02 -5.90
CA LEU A 92 -3.51 -8.61 -5.92
C LEU A 92 -2.30 -7.69 -5.73
N ILE A 93 -1.42 -8.00 -4.76
CA ILE A 93 -0.18 -7.25 -4.54
C ILE A 93 0.69 -7.28 -5.81
N SER A 94 0.86 -8.46 -6.43
CA SER A 94 1.66 -8.58 -7.65
C SER A 94 1.10 -7.77 -8.82
N LEU A 95 -0.23 -7.69 -8.96
CA LEU A 95 -0.90 -6.90 -9.98
C LEU A 95 -0.76 -5.40 -9.70
N ASP A 96 -0.82 -4.98 -8.44
CA ASP A 96 -0.61 -3.59 -8.05
C ASP A 96 0.82 -3.13 -8.36
N ASP A 97 1.82 -3.95 -8.05
CA ASP A 97 3.22 -3.69 -8.40
C ASP A 97 3.43 -3.63 -9.92
N TYR A 98 2.79 -4.52 -10.66
CA TYR A 98 2.81 -4.49 -12.12
C TYR A 98 2.15 -3.22 -12.68
N ASN A 99 1.01 -2.80 -12.13
CA ASN A 99 0.34 -1.56 -12.52
C ASN A 99 1.19 -0.32 -12.23
N LYS A 100 1.82 -0.25 -11.07
CA LYS A 100 2.76 0.83 -10.72
C LYS A 100 3.91 0.90 -11.73
N ARG A 101 4.47 -0.25 -12.11
CA ARG A 101 5.53 -0.31 -13.12
C ARG A 101 5.04 0.19 -14.48
N LEU A 102 3.86 -0.23 -14.93
CA LEU A 102 3.27 0.27 -16.17
C LEU A 102 3.02 1.78 -16.13
N GLN A 103 2.61 2.34 -14.99
CA GLN A 103 2.44 3.78 -14.85
C GLN A 103 3.76 4.55 -14.99
N ILE A 104 4.84 4.02 -14.41
CA ILE A 104 6.19 4.58 -14.58
C ILE A 104 6.59 4.51 -16.06
N ASP A 105 6.43 3.36 -16.72
CA ASP A 105 6.77 3.20 -18.13
C ASP A 105 5.98 4.16 -19.03
N ILE A 106 4.69 4.38 -18.75
CA ILE A 106 3.86 5.36 -19.46
C ILE A 106 4.40 6.78 -19.27
N SER A 107 4.76 7.16 -18.04
CA SER A 107 5.33 8.48 -17.74
C SER A 107 6.65 8.70 -18.50
N ASP A 108 7.55 7.72 -18.45
CA ASP A 108 8.84 7.77 -19.14
C ASP A 108 8.67 7.91 -20.66
N MET A 109 7.72 7.18 -21.25
CA MET A 109 7.42 7.30 -22.68
C MET A 109 6.81 8.66 -23.03
N HIS A 110 5.98 9.22 -22.14
CA HIS A 110 5.43 10.56 -22.32
C HIS A 110 6.52 11.64 -22.29
N ASP A 111 7.47 11.53 -21.37
CA ASP A 111 8.60 12.46 -21.27
C ASP A 111 9.52 12.36 -22.49
N LYS A 112 9.84 11.13 -22.94
CA LYS A 112 10.60 10.91 -24.18
C LYS A 112 9.90 11.52 -25.39
N LEU A 113 8.59 11.29 -25.54
CA LEU A 113 7.80 11.86 -26.63
C LEU A 113 7.83 13.39 -26.59
N THR A 114 7.72 13.97 -25.41
CA THR A 114 7.77 15.42 -25.21
C THR A 114 9.15 15.99 -25.57
N GLY A 115 10.23 15.31 -25.18
CA GLY A 115 11.59 15.66 -25.56
C GLY A 115 11.78 15.68 -27.08
N VAL A 116 11.44 14.58 -27.75
CA VAL A 116 11.53 14.45 -29.22
C VAL A 116 10.68 15.52 -29.92
N LYS A 117 9.47 15.80 -29.45
CA LYS A 117 8.64 16.88 -30.01
C LYS A 117 9.32 18.24 -29.94
N ARG A 118 10.01 18.55 -28.84
CA ARG A 118 10.76 19.82 -28.70
C ARG A 118 11.92 19.90 -29.66
N GLU A 119 12.68 18.82 -29.83
CA GLU A 119 13.80 18.74 -30.78
C GLU A 119 13.33 18.94 -32.22
N VAL A 120 12.24 18.25 -32.61
CA VAL A 120 11.63 18.42 -33.94
C VAL A 120 11.21 19.87 -34.16
N GLN A 121 10.58 20.52 -33.17
CA GLN A 121 10.21 21.93 -33.29
C GLN A 121 11.43 22.84 -33.43
N ALA A 122 12.52 22.56 -32.70
CA ALA A 122 13.75 23.33 -32.80
C ALA A 122 14.38 23.22 -34.21
N GLU A 123 14.47 22.00 -34.74
CA GLU A 123 15.00 21.76 -36.09
C GLU A 123 14.11 22.34 -37.18
N LEU A 124 12.78 22.29 -37.04
CA LEU A 124 11.87 22.96 -37.98
C LEU A 124 12.08 24.49 -37.99
N ARG A 125 12.28 25.12 -36.83
CA ARG A 125 12.59 26.56 -36.72
C ARG A 125 13.93 26.87 -37.38
N LYS A 126 14.97 26.07 -37.11
CA LYS A 126 16.29 26.21 -37.71
C LYS A 126 16.24 26.07 -39.23
N ASN A 127 15.55 25.05 -39.74
CA ASN A 127 15.37 24.84 -41.17
C ASN A 127 14.63 26.03 -41.83
N ARG A 128 13.57 26.54 -41.20
CA ARG A 128 12.87 27.75 -41.68
C ARG A 128 13.80 28.95 -41.75
N ASN A 129 14.61 29.19 -40.71
CA ASN A 129 15.56 30.29 -40.69
C ASN A 129 16.63 30.14 -41.79
N ASN A 130 17.14 28.92 -41.98
CA ASN A 130 18.10 28.61 -43.05
C ASN A 130 17.50 28.83 -44.44
N GLN A 131 16.24 28.41 -44.67
CA GLN A 131 15.54 28.66 -45.94
C GLN A 131 15.37 30.16 -46.21
N LEU A 132 15.03 30.95 -45.19
CA LEU A 132 14.94 32.41 -45.32
C LEU A 132 16.32 33.03 -45.60
N LEU A 133 17.37 32.54 -44.96
CA LEU A 133 18.75 32.98 -45.20
C LEU A 133 19.18 32.69 -46.65
N ILE A 134 18.92 31.47 -47.14
CA ILE A 134 19.20 31.07 -48.53
C ILE A 134 18.46 32.00 -49.51
N LYS A 135 17.16 32.26 -49.28
CA LYS A 135 16.39 33.19 -50.14
C LYS A 135 16.97 34.61 -50.15
N LYS A 136 17.46 35.11 -49.00
CA LYS A 136 18.12 36.42 -48.93
C LYS A 136 19.44 36.43 -49.70
N ILE A 137 20.28 35.40 -49.52
CA ILE A 137 21.55 35.25 -50.25
C ILE A 137 21.27 35.20 -51.76
N GLN A 138 20.30 34.41 -52.20
CA GLN A 138 19.90 34.32 -53.60
C GLN A 138 19.49 35.68 -54.18
N LYS A 139 18.70 36.46 -53.43
CA LYS A 139 18.31 37.80 -53.83
C LYS A 139 19.52 38.74 -53.93
N ASP A 140 20.36 38.79 -52.91
CA ASP A 140 21.52 39.68 -52.89
C ASP A 140 22.54 39.31 -54.00
N ILE A 141 22.67 38.02 -54.34
CA ILE A 141 23.46 37.56 -55.51
C ILE A 141 22.83 38.04 -56.82
N ALA A 142 21.50 37.94 -56.97
CA ALA A 142 20.80 38.43 -58.16
C ALA A 142 20.96 39.94 -58.34
N ASP A 143 20.86 40.69 -57.23
CA ASP A 143 21.10 42.15 -57.22
C ASP A 143 22.54 42.48 -57.63
N ALA A 144 23.54 41.73 -57.14
CA ALA A 144 24.94 41.88 -57.55
C ALA A 144 25.19 41.49 -59.02
N ALA A 145 24.49 40.47 -59.54
CA ALA A 145 24.55 40.09 -60.94
C ALA A 145 23.95 41.18 -61.87
N GLY A 146 23.03 42.00 -61.38
CA GLY A 146 22.46 43.13 -62.11
C GLY A 146 23.48 44.21 -62.48
N VAL A 147 24.54 44.37 -61.69
CA VAL A 147 25.63 45.36 -61.92
C VAL A 147 26.88 44.74 -62.56
N ILE A 148 26.75 43.56 -63.18
CA ILE A 148 27.90 42.79 -63.70
C ILE A 148 28.74 43.53 -64.75
N GLN A 149 28.13 44.46 -65.49
CA GLN A 149 28.82 45.28 -66.50
C GLN A 149 29.60 46.46 -65.90
N GLU A 150 29.36 46.80 -64.63
CA GLU A 150 29.97 47.93 -63.92
C GLU A 150 31.09 47.44 -62.97
N SER A 151 32.33 47.40 -63.47
CA SER A 151 33.49 46.84 -62.74
C SER A 151 33.67 47.36 -61.30
N HIS A 152 33.50 48.67 -61.07
CA HIS A 152 33.61 49.25 -59.72
C HIS A 152 32.42 48.87 -58.83
N ALA A 153 31.19 48.96 -59.33
CA ALA A 153 29.98 48.65 -58.57
C ALA A 153 29.90 47.16 -58.21
N LEU A 154 30.29 46.27 -59.13
CA LEU A 154 30.37 44.83 -58.90
C LEU A 154 31.37 44.49 -57.79
N LYS A 155 32.56 45.10 -57.79
CA LYS A 155 33.58 44.91 -56.73
C LYS A 155 33.02 45.28 -55.35
N VAL A 156 32.25 46.36 -55.26
CA VAL A 156 31.60 46.79 -54.00
C VAL A 156 30.49 45.82 -53.60
N ALA A 157 29.64 45.40 -54.53
CA ALA A 157 28.54 44.47 -54.27
C ALA A 157 29.05 43.11 -53.78
N VAL A 158 30.10 42.56 -54.39
CA VAL A 158 30.72 41.29 -53.99
C VAL A 158 31.39 41.39 -52.63
N LYS A 159 32.07 42.50 -52.32
CA LYS A 159 32.63 42.75 -50.97
C LYS A 159 31.53 42.80 -49.90
N ASN A 160 30.41 43.45 -50.20
CA ASN A 160 29.28 43.53 -49.27
C ASN A 160 28.63 42.16 -49.04
N LEU A 161 28.48 41.35 -50.10
CA LEU A 161 28.02 39.96 -50.01
C LEU A 161 28.94 39.11 -49.13
N TYR A 162 30.25 39.19 -49.37
CA TYR A 162 31.26 38.48 -48.58
C TYR A 162 31.18 38.89 -47.10
N ASN A 163 31.15 40.19 -46.81
CA ASN A 163 31.08 40.68 -45.44
C ASN A 163 29.77 40.35 -44.73
N LYS A 164 28.66 40.19 -45.46
CA LYS A 164 27.33 39.94 -44.90
C LYS A 164 27.07 38.47 -44.59
N TYR A 165 27.73 37.55 -45.30
CA TYR A 165 27.44 36.11 -45.25
C TYR A 165 28.66 35.23 -44.95
N SER A 166 29.87 35.78 -44.93
CA SER A 166 31.05 35.05 -44.47
C SER A 166 30.99 34.90 -42.94
N ASN A 167 31.03 33.66 -42.46
CA ASN A 167 31.20 33.33 -41.05
C ASN A 167 32.67 33.48 -40.63
N ASP A 168 33.24 34.66 -40.86
CA ASP A 168 34.57 34.97 -40.37
C ASP A 168 34.43 35.58 -38.96
N GLU A 169 34.84 34.82 -37.95
CA GLU A 169 34.66 35.13 -36.53
C GLU A 169 35.34 36.45 -36.13
N GLU A 170 36.38 36.85 -36.87
CA GLU A 170 37.07 38.12 -36.73
C GLU A 170 36.25 39.30 -37.29
N LEU A 171 35.51 39.06 -38.37
CA LEU A 171 34.71 40.06 -39.06
C LEU A 171 33.41 40.37 -38.30
N GLU A 172 32.78 39.36 -37.71
CA GLU A 172 31.63 39.53 -36.82
C GLU A 172 32.00 40.25 -35.51
N LYS A 173 33.16 39.95 -34.91
CA LYS A 173 33.69 40.71 -33.76
C LYS A 173 33.93 42.18 -34.10
N THR A 174 34.54 42.45 -35.26
CA THR A 174 34.78 43.82 -35.75
C THR A 174 33.45 44.57 -35.94
N ARG A 175 32.45 43.91 -36.53
CA ARG A 175 31.12 44.49 -36.76
C ARG A 175 30.36 44.77 -35.46
N GLN A 176 30.47 43.89 -34.47
CA GLN A 176 29.89 44.10 -33.15
C GLN A 176 30.56 45.30 -32.44
N ALA A 177 31.88 45.40 -32.52
CA ALA A 177 32.63 46.54 -32.00
C ALA A 177 32.22 47.87 -32.66
N ASP A 178 32.05 47.89 -33.99
CA ASP A 178 31.57 49.08 -34.71
C ASP A 178 30.15 49.49 -34.29
N LEU A 179 29.26 48.52 -34.04
CA LEU A 179 27.91 48.77 -33.56
C LEU A 179 27.93 49.39 -32.16
N ASP A 180 28.75 48.85 -31.27
CA ASP A 180 28.91 49.34 -29.90
C ASP A 180 29.47 50.77 -29.87
N VAL A 181 30.46 51.07 -30.73
CA VAL A 181 31.01 52.42 -30.92
C VAL A 181 29.92 53.39 -31.42
N GLN A 182 29.09 53.01 -32.38
CA GLN A 182 27.99 53.87 -32.85
C GLN A 182 26.97 54.15 -31.75
N CYS A 183 26.61 53.14 -30.95
CA CYS A 183 25.71 53.31 -29.81
C CYS A 183 26.31 54.26 -28.75
N GLU A 184 27.61 54.17 -28.49
CA GLU A 184 28.32 55.03 -27.55
C GLU A 184 28.41 56.48 -28.05
N LEU A 185 28.69 56.69 -29.34
CA LEU A 185 28.68 58.02 -29.97
C LEU A 185 27.30 58.68 -29.89
N LEU A 186 26.22 57.93 -30.10
CA LEU A 186 24.86 58.43 -29.94
C LEU A 186 24.58 58.87 -28.50
N ARG A 187 25.02 58.08 -27.49
CA ARG A 187 24.89 58.46 -26.08
C ARG A 187 25.68 59.73 -25.74
N GLN A 188 26.90 59.85 -26.24
CA GLN A 188 27.73 61.03 -26.04
C GLN A 188 27.09 62.26 -26.69
N ARG A 189 26.53 62.12 -27.90
CA ARG A 189 25.79 63.18 -28.58
C ARG A 189 24.61 63.67 -27.73
N ASP A 190 23.78 62.74 -27.25
CA ASP A 190 22.64 63.04 -26.38
C ASP A 190 23.08 63.77 -25.09
N HIS A 191 24.19 63.33 -24.48
CA HIS A 191 24.73 63.96 -23.29
C HIS A 191 25.20 65.39 -23.55
N LEU A 192 25.91 65.61 -24.66
CA LEU A 192 26.35 66.94 -25.08
C LEU A 192 25.16 67.84 -25.43
N GLU A 193 24.13 67.32 -26.12
CA GLU A 193 22.90 68.06 -26.42
C GLU A 193 22.20 68.53 -25.15
N ARG A 194 22.06 67.65 -24.14
CA ARG A 194 21.48 68.00 -22.83
C ARG A 194 22.32 69.03 -22.08
N THR A 195 23.65 68.92 -22.16
CA THR A 195 24.58 69.85 -21.51
C THR A 195 24.57 71.22 -22.19
N ILE A 196 24.51 71.27 -23.52
CA ILE A 196 24.33 72.51 -24.27
C ILE A 196 22.99 73.15 -23.93
N ALA A 197 21.91 72.36 -23.83
CA ALA A 197 20.59 72.86 -23.45
C ALA A 197 20.60 73.48 -22.03
N SER A 198 21.23 72.81 -21.06
CA SER A 198 21.33 73.32 -19.68
C SER A 198 22.22 74.57 -19.58
N LEU A 199 23.33 74.62 -20.32
CA LEU A 199 24.22 75.78 -20.41
C LEU A 199 23.57 76.98 -21.14
N ARG A 200 22.76 76.72 -22.17
CA ARG A 200 21.95 77.77 -22.81
C ARG A 200 20.92 78.33 -21.84
N LYS A 201 20.26 77.46 -21.06
CA LYS A 201 19.29 77.87 -20.03
C LYS A 201 19.95 78.69 -18.91
N SER A 202 21.14 78.30 -18.43
CA SER A 202 21.87 79.05 -17.41
C SER A 202 22.44 80.37 -17.91
N LYS A 203 22.86 80.46 -19.18
CA LYS A 203 23.25 81.73 -19.83
C LYS A 203 22.04 82.65 -20.07
N SER A 204 20.87 82.10 -20.36
CA SER A 204 19.62 82.86 -20.47
C SER A 204 19.13 83.42 -19.13
N ALA A 205 19.41 82.72 -18.02
CA ALA A 205 19.03 83.14 -16.66
C ALA A 205 20.02 84.13 -16.00
N ARG A 206 21.16 84.42 -16.65
CA ARG A 206 22.18 85.39 -16.18
C ARG A 206 22.17 86.72 -16.96
N LYS A 207 21.13 86.96 -17.78
CA LYS A 207 20.86 88.25 -18.42
C LYS A 207 19.67 88.94 -17.77
#